data_AF-A0A183DB96-F1
#
_entry.id   AF-A0A183DB96-F1
#
_cell.length_a   1.000
_cell.length_b   1.000
_cell.length_c   1.000
_cell.angle_alpha   90.00
_cell.angle_beta   90.00
_cell.angle_gamma   90.00
#
_symmetry.space_group_name_H-M   'P 1'
#
loop_
_entity.id
_entity.type
_entity.pdbx_description
1 polymer ?
#
loop_
_entity_poly.entity_id
_entity_poly.type
_entity_poly.pdbx_seq_one_letter_code
_entity_poly.pdbx_strand_id
1 'polypeptide(L)'
;MTGKKRETKEDREKKEREAKKQQELDDKYKKWNKGLRQIERRVEELNEMARVAQEDFARHVDDEAMNEYMKKQLLEKDPMLIYMKKKKEKTDSKSGVVYPKYTKSWPPNRFSIAPGYRWDGVNRSNGFEDKIAEVANRKAAQNAEYYKDIAKYEV
;
A
#
# COMPACT_ATOMS: atom_id res chain seq x y z
N MET A 1 53.80 -4.88 -32.98
CA MET A 1 52.37 -5.17 -33.29
C MET A 1 51.86 -6.14 -32.23
N THR A 2 51.05 -5.67 -31.28
CA THR A 2 50.51 -6.51 -30.19
C THR A 2 49.32 -7.32 -30.72
N GLY A 3 49.51 -8.63 -30.87
CA GLY A 3 48.52 -9.55 -31.43
C GLY A 3 47.27 -9.67 -30.54
N LYS A 4 46.09 -9.54 -31.15
CA LYS A 4 44.78 -9.67 -30.50
C LYS A 4 44.62 -11.14 -30.03
N LYS A 5 44.76 -11.40 -28.73
CA LYS A 5 44.48 -12.73 -28.14
C LYS A 5 43.07 -13.18 -28.53
N ARG A 6 42.94 -14.33 -29.19
CA ARG A 6 41.66 -14.96 -29.50
C ARG A 6 41.06 -15.48 -28.20
N GLU A 7 39.84 -15.03 -27.87
CA GLU A 7 39.11 -15.52 -26.70
C GLU A 7 38.88 -17.02 -26.81
N THR A 8 39.22 -17.77 -25.76
CA THR A 8 38.99 -19.21 -25.70
C THR A 8 37.53 -19.51 -25.34
N LYS A 9 37.07 -20.75 -25.57
CA LYS A 9 35.71 -21.16 -25.17
C LYS A 9 35.50 -21.02 -23.65
N GLU A 10 36.52 -21.34 -22.86
CA GLU A 10 36.50 -21.21 -21.39
C GLU A 10 36.38 -19.75 -20.93
N ASP A 11 37.06 -18.81 -21.62
CA ASP A 11 36.93 -17.37 -21.32
C ASP A 11 35.49 -16.87 -21.55
N ARG A 12 34.80 -17.38 -22.58
CA ARG A 12 33.41 -17.05 -22.86
C ARG A 12 32.45 -17.61 -21.81
N GLU A 13 32.62 -18.88 -21.44
CA GLU A 13 31.81 -19.51 -20.38
C GLU A 13 32.00 -18.83 -19.01
N LYS A 14 33.23 -18.39 -18.70
CA LYS A 14 33.52 -17.63 -17.49
C LYS A 14 32.82 -16.25 -17.50
N LYS A 15 32.90 -15.52 -18.61
CA LYS A 15 32.19 -14.24 -18.80
C LYS A 15 30.68 -14.38 -18.69
N GLU A 16 30.09 -15.42 -19.29
CA GLU A 16 28.66 -15.68 -19.17
C GLU A 16 28.25 -16.01 -17.72
N ARG A 17 29.07 -16.77 -16.99
CA ARG A 17 28.83 -17.07 -15.57
C ARG A 17 28.91 -15.82 -14.71
N GLU A 18 29.90 -14.95 -14.95
CA GLU A 18 30.04 -13.67 -14.26
C GLU A 18 28.88 -12.73 -14.58
N ALA A 19 28.47 -12.64 -15.85
CA ALA A 19 27.31 -11.84 -16.28
C ALA A 19 26.01 -12.33 -15.63
N LYS A 20 25.76 -13.64 -15.55
CA LYS A 20 24.59 -14.20 -14.85
C LYS A 20 24.61 -13.86 -13.36
N LYS A 21 25.76 -14.02 -12.69
CA LYS A 21 25.90 -13.62 -11.28
C LYS A 21 25.65 -12.13 -11.07
N GLN A 22 26.15 -11.28 -11.97
CA GLN A 22 25.91 -9.85 -11.91
C GLN A 22 24.42 -9.52 -12.08
N GLN A 23 23.75 -10.15 -13.06
CA GLN A 23 22.30 -9.99 -13.25
C GLN A 23 21.49 -10.41 -12.03
N GLU A 24 21.82 -11.54 -11.39
CA GLU A 24 21.16 -11.99 -10.16
C GLU A 24 21.33 -11.00 -9.01
N LEU A 25 22.53 -10.43 -8.86
CA LEU A 25 22.80 -9.40 -7.85
C LEU A 25 22.02 -8.13 -8.16
N ASP A 26 22.06 -7.66 -9.40
CA ASP A 26 21.33 -6.47 -9.84
C ASP A 26 19.82 -6.63 -9.59
N ASP A 27 19.26 -7.80 -9.86
CA ASP A 27 17.85 -8.07 -9.60
C ASP A 27 17.50 -8.14 -8.12
N LYS A 28 18.40 -8.65 -7.28
CA LYS A 28 18.25 -8.58 -5.82
C LYS A 28 18.29 -7.13 -5.33
N TYR A 29 19.24 -6.32 -5.81
CA TYR A 29 19.35 -4.90 -5.44
C TYR A 29 18.17 -4.06 -5.94
N LYS A 30 17.67 -4.33 -7.15
CA LYS A 30 16.45 -3.69 -7.68
C LYS A 30 15.23 -3.92 -6.79
N LYS A 31 15.11 -5.09 -6.17
CA LYS A 31 14.03 -5.41 -5.23
C LYS A 31 14.29 -4.81 -3.85
N TRP A 32 15.50 -4.90 -3.35
CA TRP A 32 15.89 -4.40 -2.02
C TRP A 32 15.69 -2.89 -1.87
N ASN A 33 16.05 -2.11 -2.89
CA ASN A 33 15.98 -0.65 -2.84
C ASN A 33 14.54 -0.10 -3.01
N LYS A 34 13.54 -0.97 -3.16
CA LYS A 34 12.14 -0.57 -3.33
C LYS A 34 11.34 -0.91 -2.08
N GLY A 35 10.34 -0.09 -1.78
CA GLY A 35 9.41 -0.39 -0.69
C GLY A 35 8.56 -1.63 -1.04
N LEU A 36 8.53 -2.63 -0.15
CA LEU A 36 7.73 -3.86 -0.34
C LEU A 36 6.27 -3.54 -0.67
N ARG A 37 5.66 -2.60 0.07
CA ARG A 37 4.27 -2.16 -0.16
C ARG A 37 4.03 -1.55 -1.54
N GLN A 38 5.03 -0.89 -2.13
CA GLN A 38 4.93 -0.34 -3.48
C GLN A 38 4.99 -1.45 -4.55
N ILE A 39 5.79 -2.49 -4.30
CA ILE A 39 5.86 -3.66 -5.18
C ILE A 39 4.53 -4.42 -5.12
N GLU A 40 4.04 -4.73 -3.93
CA GLU A 40 2.75 -5.39 -3.71
C GLU A 40 1.63 -4.63 -4.42
N ARG A 41 1.52 -3.32 -4.17
CA ARG A 41 0.52 -2.47 -4.79
C ARG A 41 0.59 -2.50 -6.32
N ARG A 42 1.80 -2.48 -6.90
CA ARG A 42 1.95 -2.58 -8.37
C ARG A 42 1.45 -3.91 -8.90
N VAL A 43 1.70 -5.01 -8.18
CA VAL A 43 1.20 -6.34 -8.59
C VAL A 43 -0.32 -6.40 -8.47
N GLU A 44 -0.90 -5.88 -7.39
CA GLU A 44 -2.35 -5.75 -7.20
C GLU A 44 -2.99 -4.92 -8.32
N GLU A 45 -2.40 -3.77 -8.67
CA GLU A 45 -2.87 -2.91 -9.76
C GLU A 45 -2.81 -3.61 -11.12
N LEU A 46 -1.74 -4.35 -11.44
CA LEU A 46 -1.65 -5.11 -12.69
C LEU A 46 -2.68 -6.24 -12.77
N ASN A 47 -2.90 -6.95 -11.67
CA ASN A 47 -3.92 -8.01 -11.60
C ASN A 47 -5.32 -7.42 -11.74
N GLU A 48 -5.60 -6.28 -11.10
CA GLU A 48 -6.87 -5.58 -11.23
C GLU A 48 -7.10 -5.10 -12.67
N MET A 49 -6.07 -4.52 -13.30
CA MET A 49 -6.13 -4.11 -14.71
C MET A 49 -6.45 -5.28 -15.63
N ALA A 50 -5.81 -6.43 -15.43
CA ALA A 50 -6.08 -7.64 -16.20
C ALA A 50 -7.51 -8.16 -15.98
N ARG A 51 -8.03 -8.07 -14.75
CA ARG A 51 -9.42 -8.45 -14.43
C ARG A 51 -10.41 -7.50 -15.10
N VAL A 52 -10.26 -6.19 -14.93
CA VAL A 52 -11.15 -5.17 -15.50
C VAL A 52 -11.11 -5.20 -17.04
N ALA A 53 -9.97 -5.52 -17.65
CA ALA A 53 -9.89 -5.69 -19.10
C ALA A 53 -10.71 -6.88 -19.64
N GLN A 54 -11.05 -7.85 -18.78
CA GLN A 54 -11.92 -8.99 -19.10
C GLN A 54 -13.38 -8.74 -18.71
N GLU A 55 -13.65 -7.78 -17.82
CA GLU A 55 -14.99 -7.41 -17.38
C GLU A 55 -15.73 -6.57 -18.45
N ASP A 56 -17.06 -6.61 -18.40
CA ASP A 56 -17.90 -5.73 -19.20
C ASP A 56 -17.79 -4.27 -18.71
N PHE A 57 -18.03 -3.32 -19.61
CA PHE A 57 -17.94 -1.89 -19.30
C PHE A 57 -18.95 -1.44 -18.23
N ALA A 58 -20.16 -2.01 -18.24
CA ALA A 58 -21.23 -1.66 -17.32
C ALA A 58 -21.42 -2.76 -16.27
N ARG A 59 -21.54 -2.37 -15.00
CA ARG A 59 -21.90 -3.27 -13.90
C ARG A 59 -23.41 -3.28 -13.71
N HIS A 60 -23.98 -4.47 -13.56
CA HIS A 60 -25.40 -4.68 -13.31
C HIS A 60 -25.64 -5.26 -11.91
N VAL A 61 -26.91 -5.32 -11.50
CA VAL A 61 -27.31 -5.86 -10.18
C VAL A 61 -26.89 -7.32 -10.02
N ASP A 62 -26.83 -8.07 -11.13
CA ASP A 62 -26.48 -9.48 -11.16
C ASP A 62 -24.96 -9.76 -11.25
N ASP A 63 -24.12 -8.72 -11.21
CA ASP A 63 -22.65 -8.86 -11.26
C ASP A 63 -22.15 -9.66 -10.05
N GLU A 64 -21.58 -10.84 -10.32
CA GLU A 64 -21.14 -11.77 -9.28
C GLU A 64 -19.99 -11.20 -8.45
N ALA A 65 -19.01 -10.55 -9.08
CA ALA A 65 -17.82 -10.04 -8.41
C ALA A 65 -18.16 -8.87 -7.47
N MET A 66 -19.02 -7.96 -7.92
CA MET A 66 -19.56 -6.87 -7.10
C MET A 66 -20.36 -7.41 -5.92
N ASN A 67 -21.26 -8.36 -6.17
CA ASN A 67 -22.09 -8.97 -5.13
C ASN A 67 -21.26 -9.72 -4.08
N GLU A 68 -20.22 -10.44 -4.50
CA GLU A 68 -19.27 -11.06 -3.58
C GLU A 68 -18.53 -10.03 -2.74
N TYR A 69 -18.06 -8.93 -3.34
CA TYR A 69 -17.37 -7.86 -2.62
C TYR A 69 -18.28 -7.24 -1.56
N MET A 70 -19.54 -6.95 -1.89
CA MET A 70 -20.52 -6.40 -0.96
C MET A 70 -20.82 -7.37 0.19
N LYS A 71 -20.97 -8.67 -0.09
CA LYS A 71 -21.15 -9.71 0.95
C LYS A 71 -19.96 -9.81 1.92
N LYS A 72 -18.75 -9.45 1.48
CA LYS A 72 -17.54 -9.47 2.31
C LYS A 72 -17.41 -8.23 3.20
N GLN A 73 -18.15 -7.15 2.94
CA GLN A 73 -18.10 -5.94 3.76
C GLN A 73 -18.77 -6.19 5.12
N LEU A 74 -18.08 -5.79 6.19
CA LEU A 74 -18.59 -5.91 7.55
C LEU A 74 -19.35 -4.64 7.95
N LEU A 75 -20.58 -4.80 8.40
CA LEU A 75 -21.45 -3.71 8.86
C LEU A 75 -21.34 -3.54 10.38
N GLU A 76 -21.14 -2.31 10.85
CA GLU A 76 -20.98 -2.04 12.28
C GLU A 76 -22.25 -2.35 13.09
N LYS A 77 -23.42 -2.12 12.49
CA LYS A 77 -24.74 -2.32 13.12
C LYS A 77 -25.25 -3.76 13.04
N ASP A 78 -24.48 -4.68 12.47
CA ASP A 78 -24.88 -6.08 12.34
C ASP A 78 -24.65 -6.84 13.66
N PRO A 79 -25.67 -7.47 14.28
CA PRO A 79 -25.47 -8.30 15.46
C PRO A 79 -24.47 -9.45 15.25
N MET A 80 -24.30 -9.95 14.02
CA MET A 80 -23.35 -11.02 13.69
C MET A 80 -21.90 -10.56 13.54
N LEU A 81 -21.63 -9.25 13.59
CA LEU A 81 -20.29 -8.68 13.42
C LEU A 81 -19.27 -9.28 14.40
N ILE A 82 -19.67 -9.50 15.66
CA ILE A 82 -18.81 -10.06 16.70
C ILE A 82 -18.32 -11.47 16.30
N TYR A 83 -19.24 -12.29 15.81
CA TYR A 83 -18.91 -13.65 15.36
C TYR A 83 -17.98 -13.62 14.13
N MET A 84 -18.27 -12.77 13.16
CA MET A 84 -17.43 -12.63 11.95
C MET A 84 -16.01 -12.16 12.28
N LYS A 85 -15.85 -11.17 13.18
CA LYS A 85 -14.53 -10.71 13.65
C LYS A 85 -13.74 -11.84 14.30
N LYS A 86 -14.36 -12.58 15.24
CA LYS A 86 -13.71 -13.72 15.91
C LYS A 86 -13.32 -14.84 14.93
N LYS A 87 -14.13 -15.08 13.90
CA LYS A 87 -13.81 -16.04 12.84
C LYS A 87 -12.58 -15.59 12.05
N LYS A 88 -12.49 -14.31 11.69
CA LYS A 88 -11.35 -13.73 10.97
C LYS A 88 -10.05 -13.77 11.78
N GLU A 89 -10.10 -13.43 13.06
CA GLU A 89 -8.92 -13.53 13.95
C GLU A 89 -8.38 -14.96 14.04
N LYS A 90 -9.28 -15.95 14.10
CA LYS A 90 -8.89 -17.37 14.10
C LYS A 90 -8.27 -17.81 12.77
N THR A 91 -8.75 -17.32 11.63
CA THR A 91 -8.15 -17.63 10.33
C THR A 91 -6.78 -16.97 10.18
N ASP A 92 -6.64 -15.72 10.61
CA ASP A 92 -5.38 -14.98 10.55
C ASP A 92 -4.32 -15.61 11.47
N SER A 93 -4.74 -16.15 12.62
CA SER A 93 -3.82 -16.87 13.52
C SER A 93 -3.37 -18.22 12.95
N LYS A 94 -4.14 -18.83 12.04
CA LYS A 94 -3.80 -20.09 11.37
C LYS A 94 -2.88 -19.89 10.15
N SER A 95 -2.82 -18.69 9.57
CA SER A 95 -2.01 -18.41 8.37
C SER A 95 -0.51 -18.24 8.64
N GLY A 96 -0.07 -18.38 9.90
CA GLY A 96 1.30 -18.74 10.26
C GLY A 96 2.21 -17.59 10.71
N VAL A 97 2.04 -16.35 10.21
CA VAL A 97 2.87 -15.20 10.63
C VAL A 97 2.01 -13.95 10.83
N VAL A 98 1.54 -13.74 12.05
CA VAL A 98 0.92 -12.47 12.46
C VAL A 98 2.00 -11.57 13.04
N TYR A 99 2.36 -10.51 12.32
CA TYR A 99 3.25 -9.49 12.87
C TYR A 99 2.54 -8.72 13.98
N PRO A 100 3.19 -8.50 15.14
CA PRO A 100 2.61 -7.68 16.21
C PRO A 100 2.37 -6.26 15.69
N LYS A 101 1.25 -5.68 16.11
CA LYS A 101 0.87 -4.29 15.83
C LYS A 101 0.97 -3.47 17.09
N TYR A 102 1.18 -2.17 16.93
CA TYR A 102 1.08 -1.24 18.05
C TYR A 102 -0.36 -1.19 18.58
N THR A 103 -0.51 -1.17 19.90
CA THR A 103 -1.82 -1.34 20.57
C THR A 103 -2.34 -0.08 21.27
N LYS A 104 -1.46 0.87 21.60
CA LYS A 104 -1.83 2.10 22.31
C LYS A 104 -2.25 3.18 21.32
N SER A 105 -2.64 4.36 21.80
CA SER A 105 -2.92 5.51 20.95
C SER A 105 -1.63 6.11 20.36
N TRP A 106 -1.67 6.63 19.14
CA TRP A 106 -0.56 7.31 18.47
C TRP A 106 -1.04 8.60 17.77
N PRO A 107 -0.15 9.59 17.58
CA PRO A 107 -0.46 10.78 16.81
C PRO A 107 -0.82 10.44 15.35
N PRO A 108 -1.87 11.05 14.78
CA PRO A 108 -2.22 10.82 13.39
C PRO A 108 -1.13 11.36 12.46
N ASN A 109 -0.99 10.75 11.29
CA ASN A 109 -0.15 11.23 10.21
C ASN A 109 -0.92 11.22 8.89
N ARG A 110 -0.44 11.96 7.89
CA ARG A 110 -1.08 12.08 6.57
C ARG A 110 -1.32 10.76 5.85
N PHE A 111 -0.55 9.73 6.14
CA PHE A 111 -0.62 8.43 5.46
C PHE A 111 -1.41 7.37 6.24
N SER A 112 -1.96 7.73 7.41
CA SER A 112 -2.62 6.80 8.33
C SER A 112 -1.78 5.55 8.66
N ILE A 113 -0.45 5.66 8.63
CA ILE A 113 0.46 4.55 8.92
C ILE A 113 0.59 4.43 10.43
N ALA A 114 0.24 3.26 10.97
CA ALA A 114 0.45 2.97 12.38
C ALA A 114 1.96 2.82 12.71
N PRO A 115 2.39 3.24 13.90
CA PRO A 115 3.76 3.02 14.33
C PRO A 115 4.06 1.53 14.48
N GLY A 116 5.36 1.19 14.44
CA GLY A 116 5.80 -0.18 14.70
C GLY A 116 5.45 -0.62 16.12
N TYR A 117 5.27 -1.92 16.33
CA TYR A 117 4.88 -2.49 17.63
C TYR A 117 5.84 -2.17 18.79
N ARG A 118 7.10 -1.84 18.48
CA ARG A 118 8.16 -1.49 19.46
C ARG A 118 8.26 0.00 19.75
N TRP A 119 7.41 0.82 19.16
CA TRP A 119 7.43 2.25 19.42
C TRP A 119 7.11 2.51 20.90
N ASP A 120 7.85 3.38 21.54
CA ASP A 120 7.74 3.64 22.99
C ASP A 120 6.54 4.53 23.36
N GLY A 121 5.90 5.16 22.38
CA GLY A 121 4.80 6.08 22.57
C GLY A 121 5.21 7.54 22.77
N VAL A 122 6.51 7.84 22.79
CA VAL A 122 6.99 9.22 22.98
C VAL A 122 7.07 9.92 21.62
N ASN A 123 6.32 11.01 21.49
CA ASN A 123 6.35 11.86 20.29
C ASN A 123 7.68 12.64 20.23
N ARG A 124 8.51 12.34 19.23
CA ARG A 124 9.80 13.01 18.96
C ARG A 124 9.77 13.82 17.66
N SER A 125 8.61 14.32 17.27
CA SER A 125 8.44 15.11 16.05
C SER A 125 8.85 16.58 16.25
N ASN A 126 9.02 17.28 15.14
CA ASN A 126 9.20 18.75 15.09
C ASN A 126 7.87 19.52 14.97
N GLY A 127 6.72 18.84 15.12
CA GLY A 127 5.38 19.41 14.93
C GLY A 127 4.95 19.63 13.48
N PHE A 128 5.66 19.09 12.48
CA PHE A 128 5.31 19.28 11.06
C PHE A 128 3.94 18.70 10.67
N GLU A 129 3.61 17.49 11.10
CA GLU A 129 2.32 16.85 10.77
C GLU A 129 1.14 17.64 11.39
N ASP A 130 1.30 18.16 12.61
CA ASP A 130 0.31 19.01 13.28
C ASP A 130 0.09 20.31 12.49
N LYS A 131 1.17 20.97 12.07
CA LYS A 131 1.10 22.19 11.25
C LYS A 131 0.38 21.95 9.92
N ILE A 132 0.61 20.81 9.27
CA ILE A 132 -0.10 20.49 8.02
C ILE A 132 -1.60 20.31 8.29
N ALA A 133 -1.96 19.59 9.34
CA ALA A 133 -3.37 19.40 9.71
C ALA A 133 -4.05 20.75 10.00
N GLU A 134 -3.37 21.64 10.73
CA GLU A 134 -3.87 22.98 11.02
C GLU A 134 -4.09 23.81 9.75
N VAL A 135 -3.11 23.82 8.83
CA VAL A 135 -3.20 24.56 7.57
C VAL A 135 -4.33 24.01 6.69
N ALA A 136 -4.49 22.68 6.62
CA ALA A 136 -5.56 22.05 5.87
C ALA A 136 -6.94 22.42 6.45
N ASN A 137 -7.09 22.36 7.77
CA ASN A 137 -8.33 22.73 8.46
C ASN A 137 -8.66 24.21 8.28
N ARG A 138 -7.67 25.10 8.41
CA ARG A 138 -7.84 26.54 8.20
C ARG A 138 -8.32 26.83 6.79
N LYS A 139 -7.71 26.20 5.78
CA LYS A 139 -8.12 26.34 4.38
C LYS A 139 -9.55 25.83 4.14
N ALA A 140 -9.92 24.70 4.73
CA ALA A 140 -11.27 24.16 4.63
C ALA A 140 -12.32 25.08 5.30
N ALA A 141 -12.00 25.63 6.47
CA ALA A 141 -12.85 26.57 7.19
C ALA A 141 -13.06 27.86 6.39
N GLN A 142 -11.98 28.47 5.88
CA GLN A 142 -12.04 29.68 5.04
C GLN A 142 -12.90 29.47 3.79
N ASN A 143 -12.72 28.35 3.09
CA ASN A 143 -13.56 28.03 1.93
C ASN A 143 -15.04 27.90 2.32
N ALA A 144 -15.33 27.23 3.44
CA ALA A 144 -16.70 27.06 3.91
C ALA A 144 -17.34 28.39 4.32
N GLU A 145 -16.59 29.28 4.98
CA GLU A 145 -17.04 30.64 5.33
C GLU A 145 -17.30 31.47 4.07
N TYR A 146 -16.36 31.46 3.11
CA TYR A 146 -16.51 32.15 1.84
C TYR A 146 -17.81 31.79 1.11
N TYR A 147 -18.11 30.49 0.96
CA TYR A 147 -19.35 30.06 0.32
C TYR A 147 -20.61 30.39 1.14
N LYS A 148 -20.52 30.36 2.48
CA LYS A 148 -21.63 30.78 3.35
C LYS A 148 -21.91 32.28 3.21
N ASP A 149 -20.87 33.09 3.14
CA ASP A 149 -20.99 34.54 3.00
C ASP A 149 -21.58 34.91 1.63
N ILE A 150 -21.10 34.29 0.54
CA ILE A 150 -21.71 34.45 -0.79
C ILE A 150 -23.20 34.09 -0.75
N ALA A 151 -23.55 32.93 -0.19
CA ALA A 151 -24.94 32.48 -0.11
C ALA A 151 -25.82 33.42 0.75
N LYS A 152 -25.23 34.18 1.68
CA LYS A 152 -25.95 35.06 2.60
C LYS A 152 -26.08 36.50 2.09
N TYR A 153 -25.11 36.98 1.33
CA TYR A 153 -25.00 38.40 0.95
C TYR A 153 -25.09 38.66 -0.56
N GLU A 154 -24.88 37.65 -1.42
CA GLU A 154 -24.93 37.79 -2.88
C GLU A 154 -26.13 37.07 -3.53
N VAL A 155 -27.03 36.51 -2.73
CA VAL A 155 -28.36 35.99 -3.12
C VAL A 155 -29.43 36.89 -2.52
#